data_AF-A0A2A5DHK0-F1
#
_entry.id   AF-A0A2A5DHK0-F1
#
_cell.length_a   1.000
_cell.length_b   1.000
_cell.length_c   1.000
_cell.angle_alpha   90.00
_cell.angle_beta   90.00
_cell.angle_gamma   90.00
#
_symmetry.space_group_name_H-M   'P 1'
#
loop_
_entity.id
_entity.type
_entity.pdbx_description
1 polymer ?
#
loop_
_entity_poly.entity_id
_entity_poly.type
_entity_poly.pdbx_seq_one_letter_code
_entity_poly.pdbx_strand_id
1 'polypeptide(L)' 'MLTEPHQDITSKLLLNIRLMKLESFIYPRKLEEEDIDEDLHNLVTKYYSTWDNFIKTKHEF' A
#
# COMPACT_ATOMS: atom_id res chain seq x y z
N MET A 1 -14.22 18.76 12.15
CA MET A 1 -14.30 17.89 10.96
C MET A 1 -15.20 16.73 11.33
N LEU A 2 -16.32 16.54 10.62
CA LEU A 2 -17.23 15.42 10.87
C LEU A 2 -16.60 14.17 10.27
N THR A 3 -16.14 13.24 11.12
CA THR A 3 -15.73 11.91 10.69
C THR A 3 -16.97 11.16 10.19
N GLU A 4 -17.02 10.84 8.90
CA GLU A 4 -18.08 9.99 8.35
C GLU A 4 -18.16 8.70 9.18
N PRO A 5 -19.35 8.29 9.67
CA PRO A 5 -19.49 7.06 10.40
C PRO A 5 -19.07 5.87 9.53
N HIS A 6 -18.30 4.93 10.10
CA HIS A 6 -17.92 3.69 9.43
C HIS A 6 -19.19 2.91 9.05
N GLN A 7 -19.59 2.99 7.78
CA GLN A 7 -20.67 2.18 7.23
C GLN A 7 -20.12 0.84 6.73
N ASP A 8 -20.80 -0.26 7.04
CA ASP A 8 -20.43 -1.59 6.52
C ASP A 8 -20.58 -1.68 4.99
N ILE A 9 -19.72 -2.49 4.36
CA ILE A 9 -19.78 -2.75 2.92
C ILE A 9 -20.74 -3.93 2.69
N THR A 10 -21.93 -3.63 2.17
CA THR A 10 -23.00 -4.62 1.98
C THR A 10 -23.17 -5.09 0.54
N SER A 11 -22.40 -4.55 -0.41
CA SER A 11 -22.46 -4.95 -1.82
C SER A 11 -21.12 -4.81 -2.54
N LYS A 12 -20.95 -5.59 -3.61
CA LYS A 12 -19.79 -5.51 -4.51
C LYS A 12 -19.64 -4.12 -5.15
N LEU A 13 -20.76 -3.46 -5.47
CA LEU A 13 -20.74 -2.10 -6.02
C LEU A 13 -20.20 -1.10 -4.99
N LEU A 14 -20.65 -1.19 -3.73
CA LEU A 14 -20.16 -0.34 -2.64
C LEU A 14 -18.67 -0.57 -2.37
N LEU A 15 -18.20 -1.81 -2.43
CA LEU A 15 -16.78 -2.15 -2.32
C LEU A 15 -15.97 -1.46 -3.41
N ASN A 16 -16.38 -1.60 -4.67
CA ASN A 16 -15.67 -1.02 -5.81
C ASN A 16 -15.58 0.51 -5.72
N ILE A 17 -16.66 1.19 -5.34
CA ILE A 17 -16.66 2.65 -5.17
C ILE A 17 -15.68 3.08 -4.07
N ARG A 18 -15.63 2.35 -2.95
CA ARG A 18 -14.70 2.65 -1.85
C ARG A 18 -13.26 2.41 -2.25
N LEU A 19 -12.98 1.33 -2.99
CA LEU A 19 -11.64 1.05 -3.52
C LEU A 19 -11.18 2.17 -4.46
N MET A 20 -12.01 2.61 -5.41
CA MET A 20 -11.66 3.73 -6.29
C MET A 20 -11.39 5.03 -5.53
N LYS A 21 -12.17 5.32 -4.47
CA LYS A 21 -11.89 6.49 -3.61
C LYS A 21 -10.54 6.34 -2.90
N LEU A 22 -10.25 5.19 -2.32
CA LEU A 22 -8.97 4.90 -1.67
C LEU A 22 -7.80 5.03 -2.65
N GLU A 23 -7.93 4.47 -3.85
CA GLU A 23 -6.94 4.61 -4.92
C GLU A 23 -6.67 6.08 -5.23
N SER A 24 -7.70 6.93 -5.34
CA SER A 24 -7.50 8.37 -5.59
C SER A 24 -6.82 9.14 -4.44
N PHE A 25 -6.94 8.64 -3.20
CA PHE A 25 -6.26 9.24 -2.04
C PHE A 25 -4.79 8.82 -1.97
N ILE A 26 -4.48 7.57 -2.31
CA ILE A 26 -3.12 7.04 -2.27
C ILE A 26 -2.35 7.51 -3.51
N TYR A 27 -3.01 7.53 -4.66
CA TYR A 27 -2.46 7.89 -5.95
C TYR A 27 -3.33 9.01 -6.57
N PRO A 28 -2.96 10.29 -6.38
CA PRO A 28 -3.73 11.42 -6.90
C PRO A 28 -3.71 11.52 -8.44
N ARG A 29 -2.96 10.65 -9.11
CA ARG A 29 -2.90 10.49 -10.57
C ARG A 29 -3.17 9.03 -10.94
N LYS A 30 -3.63 8.81 -12.16
CA LYS A 30 -3.69 7.46 -12.73
C LYS A 30 -2.27 6.89 -12.75
N LEU A 31 -2.09 5.72 -12.15
CA LEU A 31 -0.83 5.01 -12.19
C LEU A 31 -0.59 4.52 -13.61
N GLU A 32 0.57 4.87 -14.15
CA GLU A 32 1.12 4.24 -15.34
C GLU A 32 1.93 3.00 -14.94
N GLU A 33 2.27 2.17 -15.92
CA GLU A 33 3.00 0.92 -15.67
C GLU A 33 4.35 1.17 -15.00
N GLU A 34 5.02 2.28 -15.33
CA GLU A 34 6.31 2.65 -14.71
C GLU A 34 6.17 2.98 -13.22
N ASP A 35 5.05 3.57 -12.80
CA ASP A 35 4.81 3.91 -11.40
C ASP A 35 4.65 2.64 -10.55
N ILE A 36 4.01 1.62 -11.12
CA ILE A 36 3.81 0.31 -10.49
C ILE A 36 5.15 -0.43 -10.36
N ASP A 37 5.97 -0.40 -11.40
CA ASP A 37 7.29 -1.03 -11.40
C ASP A 37 8.24 -0.38 -10.39
N GLU A 38 8.22 0.95 -10.28
CA GLU A 38 9.00 1.68 -9.27
C GLU A 38 8.58 1.31 -7.84
N ASP A 39 7.29 1.28 -7.56
CA ASP A 39 6.77 0.90 -6.24
C ASP A 39 7.09 -0.56 -5.88
N LEU A 40 7.00 -1.48 -6.85
CA LEU A 40 7.42 -2.87 -6.71
C LEU A 40 8.92 -2.99 -6.41
N HIS A 41 9.75 -2.25 -7.15
CA HIS A 41 11.19 -2.22 -6.92
C HIS A 41 11.53 -1.71 -5.52
N ASN A 42 10.87 -0.64 -5.08
CA ASN A 42 11.04 -0.06 -3.75
C ASN A 42 10.63 -1.04 -2.65
N LEU A 43 9.52 -1.76 -2.84
CA LEU A 43 9.05 -2.78 -1.90
C LEU A 43 10.06 -3.92 -1.76
N VAL A 44 10.56 -4.44 -2.89
CA VAL A 44 11.55 -5.54 -2.92
C VAL A 44 12.85 -5.10 -2.24
N THR A 45 13.33 -3.90 -2.57
CA THR A 45 14.55 -3.33 -1.96
C THR A 45 14.40 -3.17 -0.45
N LYS A 46 13.24 -2.68 0.01
CA LYS A 46 12.94 -2.55 1.45
C LYS A 46 12.86 -3.89 2.16
N TYR A 47 12.28 -4.91 1.53
CA TYR A 47 12.23 -6.26 2.08
C TYR A 47 13.64 -6.81 2.30
N TYR A 48 14.50 -6.75 1.28
CA TYR A 48 15.86 -7.26 1.38
C TYR A 48 16.73 -6.49 2.37
N SER A 49 16.59 -5.15 2.43
CA SER A 49 17.32 -4.36 3.44
C SER A 49 16.86 -4.68 4.87
N THR A 50 15.56 -4.91 5.07
CA THR A 50 15.01 -5.33 6.36
C THR A 50 15.50 -6.73 6.74
N TRP A 51 15.56 -7.66 5.78
CA TRP A 51 16.07 -9.01 5.98
C TRP A 51 17.57 -9.03 6.29
N ASP A 52 18.38 -8.27 5.56
CA ASP A 52 19.82 -8.14 5.80
C ASP A 52 20.09 -7.54 7.20
N ASN A 53 19.34 -6.51 7.58
CA ASN A 53 19.39 -5.96 8.93
C ASN A 53 19.04 -7.01 9.98
N PHE A 54 17.95 -7.78 9.79
CA PHE A 54 17.55 -8.84 10.71
C PHE A 54 18.65 -9.92 10.87
N ILE A 55 19.28 -10.36 9.78
CA ILE A 55 20.38 -11.33 9.83
C ILE A 55 21.57 -10.76 10.60
N LYS A 56 21.96 -9.52 10.32
CA LYS A 56 23.10 -8.86 10.98
C LYS A 56 22.88 -8.74 12.49
N THR A 57 21.71 -8.30 12.93
CA THR A 57 21.41 -8.16 14.37
C THR A 57 21.36 -9.52 15.08
N LYS A 58 21.14 -10.63 14.37
CA LYS A 58 21.07 -11.98 14.95
C LYS A 58 22.45 -12.64 15.13
N HIS A 59 23.48 -12.16 14.44
CA HIS A 59 24.85 -12.70 14.50
C HIS A 59 25.81 -11.87 15.36
N GLU A 60 25.34 -10.80 15.99
CA GLU A 60 26.11 -9.97 16.93
C GLU A 60 25.98 -10.41 18.41
N PHE A 61 25.32 -11.55 18.68
CA PHE A 61 25.17 -12.15 20.02
C PHE A 61 25.93 -13.47 20.16
#